data_AF-E4WUU0-F1
#
_entry.id   AF-E4WUU0-F1
#
_cell.length_a   1.000
_cell.length_b   1.000
_cell.length_c   1.000
_cell.angle_alpha   90.00
_cell.angle_beta   90.00
_cell.angle_gamma   90.00
#
_symmetry.space_group_name_H-M   'P 1'
#
loop_
_entity.id
_entity.type
_entity.pdbx_description
1 polymer ?
#
loop_
_entity_poly.entity_id
_entity_poly.type
_entity_poly.pdbx_seq_one_letter_code
_entity_poly.pdbx_strand_id
1 'polypeptide(L)'
;MNIIDYEYLAPNPAAFDIANHFNEFVGTDDFGPDDYPKYLPDDSFIRWWLIEYLREFLGREPTEEDLISYERSVKDMMPLSHYFWASWSMVQVEASVLDFDYVTYAKLRFDEAERLVQLRAGK
;
A
#
# COMPACT_ATOMS: atom_id res chain seq x y z
N MET A 1 -2.66 -20.51 2.88
CA MET A 1 -2.05 -19.29 3.46
C MET A 1 -2.91 -18.88 4.63
N ASN A 2 -2.32 -18.54 5.78
CA ASN A 2 -3.02 -18.05 6.95
C ASN A 2 -2.55 -16.62 7.22
N ILE A 3 -3.47 -15.70 7.45
CA ILE A 3 -3.15 -14.34 7.93
C ILE A 3 -3.09 -14.41 9.45
N ILE A 4 -2.06 -13.80 10.04
CA ILE A 4 -1.80 -13.76 11.50
C ILE A 4 -1.53 -12.31 11.91
N ASP A 5 -1.32 -12.07 13.21
CA ASP A 5 -0.89 -10.79 13.78
C ASP A 5 -1.84 -9.62 13.44
N TYR A 6 -2.98 -9.61 14.16
CA TYR A 6 -4.09 -8.68 13.97
C TYR A 6 -3.98 -7.40 14.80
N GLU A 7 -2.78 -6.99 15.24
CA GLU A 7 -2.56 -5.84 16.13
C GLU A 7 -3.05 -4.51 15.54
N TYR A 8 -3.09 -4.41 14.20
CA TYR A 8 -3.60 -3.25 13.46
C TYR A 8 -4.97 -3.49 12.82
N LEU A 9 -5.63 -4.62 13.11
CA LEU A 9 -6.95 -4.92 12.54
C LEU A 9 -8.00 -3.93 13.07
N ALA A 10 -8.65 -3.23 12.16
CA ALA A 10 -9.76 -2.34 12.45
C ALA A 10 -10.71 -2.25 11.25
N PRO A 11 -11.96 -1.81 11.43
CA PRO A 11 -12.83 -1.46 10.30
C PRO A 11 -12.18 -0.39 9.43
N ASN A 12 -11.99 -0.69 8.14
CA ASN A 12 -11.28 0.16 7.18
C ASN A 12 -11.82 -0.10 5.76
N PRO A 13 -11.70 0.82 4.78
CA PRO A 13 -11.96 0.47 3.39
C PRO A 13 -11.03 -0.66 2.93
N ALA A 14 -11.58 -1.70 2.31
CA ALA A 14 -10.79 -2.84 1.80
C ALA A 14 -9.65 -2.40 0.86
N ALA A 15 -9.86 -1.30 0.12
CA ALA A 15 -8.86 -0.72 -0.74
C ALA A 15 -7.57 -0.31 0.00
N PHE A 16 -7.63 0.03 1.29
CA PHE A 16 -6.45 0.33 2.09
C PHE A 16 -5.60 -0.91 2.33
N ASP A 17 -6.20 -2.04 2.70
CA ASP A 17 -5.46 -3.30 2.90
C ASP A 17 -4.79 -3.76 1.61
N ILE A 18 -5.50 -3.64 0.48
CA ILE A 18 -4.98 -3.98 -0.85
C ILE A 18 -3.82 -3.03 -1.23
N ALA A 19 -4.02 -1.72 -1.07
CA ALA A 19 -3.00 -0.73 -1.37
C ALA A 19 -1.75 -0.91 -0.50
N ASN A 20 -1.94 -1.16 0.79
CA ASN A 20 -0.86 -1.46 1.70
C ASN A 20 -0.10 -2.72 1.29
N HIS A 21 -0.82 -3.79 0.96
CA HIS A 21 -0.22 -5.03 0.48
C HIS A 21 0.65 -4.82 -0.76
N PHE A 22 0.20 -4.01 -1.72
CA PHE A 22 0.99 -3.66 -2.91
C PHE A 22 2.21 -2.80 -2.57
N ASN A 23 2.09 -1.85 -1.64
CA ASN A 23 3.23 -1.04 -1.20
C ASN A 23 4.35 -1.90 -0.57
N GLU A 24 4.01 -3.01 0.07
CA GLU A 24 4.99 -3.94 0.67
C GLU A 24 5.74 -4.81 -0.36
N PHE A 25 5.42 -4.76 -1.65
CA PHE A 25 6.14 -5.54 -2.68
C PHE A 25 7.60 -5.11 -2.81
N VAL A 26 7.93 -3.91 -2.34
CA VAL A 26 9.29 -3.36 -2.33
C VAL A 26 10.14 -3.98 -1.20
N GLY A 27 9.50 -4.57 -0.19
CA GLY A 27 10.15 -5.15 0.98
C GLY A 27 10.49 -4.14 2.07
N THR A 28 11.06 -4.63 3.17
CA THR A 28 11.44 -3.83 4.36
C THR A 28 12.94 -3.77 4.62
N ASP A 29 13.73 -4.62 3.98
CA ASP A 29 15.17 -4.76 4.24
C ASP A 29 15.98 -4.30 3.03
N ASP A 30 16.88 -3.33 3.23
CA ASP A 30 17.87 -2.85 2.25
C ASP A 30 17.27 -2.31 0.92
N PHE A 31 16.16 -1.57 1.02
CA PHE A 31 15.49 -0.94 -0.14
C PHE A 31 15.57 0.59 -0.08
N GLY A 32 15.80 1.19 -1.24
CA GLY A 32 15.93 2.63 -1.42
C GLY A 32 14.76 3.23 -2.22
N PRO A 33 14.77 4.57 -2.43
CA PRO A 33 13.73 5.26 -3.18
C PRO A 33 13.58 4.76 -4.63
N ASP A 34 14.67 4.24 -5.23
CA ASP A 34 14.68 3.74 -6.61
C ASP A 34 14.00 2.36 -6.76
N ASP A 35 13.70 1.68 -5.64
CA ASP A 35 13.09 0.35 -5.66
C ASP A 35 11.56 0.41 -5.81
N TYR A 36 10.91 1.49 -5.39
CA TYR A 36 9.45 1.66 -5.57
C TYR A 36 9.03 1.59 -7.05
N PRO A 37 9.60 2.38 -7.96
CA PRO A 37 9.25 2.27 -9.38
C PRO A 37 9.54 0.90 -10.00
N LYS A 38 10.44 0.12 -9.40
CA LYS A 38 10.89 -1.17 -9.92
C LYS A 38 9.99 -2.34 -9.50
N TYR A 39 9.52 -2.33 -8.25
CA TYR A 39 8.81 -3.48 -7.67
C TYR A 39 7.34 -3.22 -7.37
N LEU A 40 6.88 -1.95 -7.40
CA LEU A 40 5.44 -1.70 -7.31
C LEU A 40 4.71 -2.38 -8.47
N PRO A 41 3.55 -2.99 -8.20
CA PRO A 41 2.77 -3.61 -9.25
C PRO A 41 2.27 -2.58 -10.26
N ASP A 42 2.35 -2.94 -11.54
CA ASP A 42 1.80 -2.12 -12.62
C ASP A 42 0.27 -2.24 -12.72
N ASP A 43 -0.32 -1.43 -13.60
CA ASP A 43 -1.77 -1.40 -13.82
C ASP A 43 -2.33 -2.75 -14.29
N SER A 44 -1.54 -3.54 -15.02
CA SER A 44 -1.98 -4.87 -15.50
C SER A 44 -2.03 -5.88 -14.35
N PHE A 45 -1.02 -5.86 -13.47
CA PHE A 45 -0.99 -6.70 -12.28
C PHE A 45 -2.09 -6.32 -11.30
N ILE A 46 -2.25 -5.02 -10.99
CA ILE A 46 -3.31 -4.54 -10.10
C ILE A 46 -4.67 -5.01 -10.61
N ARG A 47 -4.92 -4.86 -11.90
CA ARG A 47 -6.17 -5.29 -12.52
C ARG A 47 -6.38 -6.80 -12.43
N TRP A 48 -5.37 -7.59 -12.77
CA TRP A 48 -5.44 -9.04 -12.64
C TRP A 48 -5.74 -9.49 -11.19
N TRP A 49 -5.05 -8.89 -10.23
CA TRP A 49 -5.26 -9.20 -8.81
C TRP A 49 -6.67 -8.84 -8.35
N LEU A 50 -7.19 -7.69 -8.77
CA LEU A 50 -8.55 -7.24 -8.46
C LEU A 50 -9.62 -8.12 -9.09
N ILE A 51 -9.38 -8.70 -10.27
CA ILE A 51 -10.31 -9.67 -10.87
C ILE A 51 -10.47 -10.87 -9.93
N GLU A 52 -9.38 -11.45 -9.45
CA GLU A 52 -9.42 -12.61 -8.55
C GLU A 52 -10.02 -12.25 -7.18
N TYR A 53 -9.60 -11.13 -6.58
CA TYR A 53 -10.13 -10.66 -5.31
C TYR A 53 -11.64 -10.40 -5.37
N LEU A 54 -12.11 -9.67 -6.38
CA LEU A 54 -13.53 -9.32 -6.50
C LEU A 54 -14.38 -10.51 -6.91
N ARG A 55 -13.84 -11.46 -7.69
CA ARG A 55 -14.54 -12.71 -8.01
C ARG A 55 -14.92 -13.46 -6.73
N GLU A 56 -13.94 -13.63 -5.84
CA GLU A 56 -14.15 -14.32 -4.56
C GLU A 56 -15.03 -13.48 -3.61
N PHE A 57 -14.79 -12.17 -3.50
CA PHE A 57 -15.53 -11.29 -2.60
C PHE A 57 -17.00 -11.13 -2.98
N LEU A 58 -17.30 -11.02 -4.27
CA LEU A 58 -18.66 -10.80 -4.78
C LEU A 58 -19.41 -12.12 -5.07
N GLY A 59 -18.70 -13.24 -5.22
CA GLY A 59 -19.28 -14.51 -5.64
C GLY A 59 -19.76 -14.52 -7.10
N ARG A 60 -19.24 -13.62 -7.95
CA ARG A 60 -19.53 -13.51 -9.39
C ARG A 60 -18.35 -12.88 -10.12
N GLU A 61 -18.31 -12.98 -11.44
CA GLU A 61 -17.35 -12.18 -12.21
C GLU A 61 -17.57 -10.67 -11.95
N PRO A 62 -16.49 -9.91 -11.67
CA PRO A 62 -16.59 -8.47 -11.51
C PRO A 62 -16.94 -7.81 -12.84
N THR A 63 -17.73 -6.74 -12.77
CA THR A 63 -18.00 -5.90 -13.94
C THR A 63 -16.84 -4.94 -14.16
N GLU A 64 -16.78 -4.33 -15.35
CA GLU A 64 -15.85 -3.24 -15.62
C GLU A 64 -16.02 -2.05 -14.66
N GLU A 65 -17.25 -1.77 -14.24
CA GLU A 65 -17.53 -0.71 -13.27
C GLU A 65 -16.96 -1.05 -11.87
N ASP A 66 -17.11 -2.30 -11.44
CA ASP A 66 -16.51 -2.78 -10.18
C ASP A 66 -14.98 -2.61 -10.22
N LEU A 67 -14.35 -3.04 -11.31
CA LEU A 67 -12.89 -2.96 -11.50
C LEU A 67 -12.39 -1.52 -11.51
N ILE A 68 -13.01 -0.63 -12.29
CA ILE A 68 -12.62 0.78 -12.37
C ILE A 68 -12.75 1.46 -10.99
N SER A 69 -13.83 1.17 -10.27
CA SER A 69 -14.09 1.74 -8.94
C SER A 69 -13.04 1.29 -7.92
N TYR A 70 -12.70 0.00 -7.89
CA TYR A 70 -11.69 -0.54 -6.99
C TYR A 70 -10.27 -0.14 -7.38
N GLU A 71 -9.91 -0.16 -8.67
CA GLU A 71 -8.61 0.31 -9.17
C GLU A 71 -8.36 1.75 -8.74
N ARG A 72 -9.35 2.63 -8.90
CA ARG A 72 -9.27 4.01 -8.43
C ARG A 72 -9.08 4.07 -6.92
N SER A 73 -9.91 3.35 -6.16
CA SER A 73 -9.88 3.37 -4.69
C SER A 73 -8.54 2.86 -4.14
N VAL A 74 -7.99 1.79 -4.71
CA VAL A 74 -6.67 1.25 -4.33
C VAL A 74 -5.59 2.29 -4.61
N LYS A 75 -5.57 2.88 -5.82
CA LYS A 75 -4.59 3.92 -6.17
C LYS A 75 -4.73 5.18 -5.32
N ASP A 76 -5.94 5.51 -4.86
CA ASP A 76 -6.19 6.58 -3.87
C ASP A 76 -5.60 6.25 -2.50
N MET A 77 -5.64 4.99 -2.08
CA MET A 77 -5.18 4.54 -0.77
C MET A 77 -3.67 4.27 -0.70
N MET A 78 -2.97 4.04 -1.82
CA MET A 78 -1.51 3.81 -1.82
C MET A 78 -0.70 4.92 -1.12
N PRO A 79 -0.84 6.22 -1.48
CA PRO A 79 -0.14 7.28 -0.75
C PRO A 79 -0.61 7.41 0.71
N LEU A 80 -1.89 7.13 1.00
CA LEU A 80 -2.42 7.17 2.38
C LEU A 80 -1.79 6.09 3.28
N SER A 81 -1.58 4.88 2.77
CA SER A 81 -0.83 3.82 3.47
C SER A 81 0.60 4.29 3.75
N HIS A 82 1.26 4.94 2.79
CA HIS A 82 2.60 5.48 3.02
C HIS A 82 2.62 6.53 4.13
N TYR A 83 1.71 7.51 4.12
CA TYR A 83 1.62 8.50 5.21
C TYR A 83 1.32 7.87 6.57
N PHE A 84 0.47 6.84 6.62
CA PHE A 84 0.17 6.11 7.84
C PHE A 84 1.45 5.49 8.43
N TRP A 85 2.19 4.73 7.63
CA TRP A 85 3.41 4.06 8.11
C TRP A 85 4.58 5.02 8.33
N ALA A 86 4.66 6.13 7.61
CA ALA A 86 5.59 7.21 7.91
C ALA A 86 5.34 7.80 9.30
N SER A 87 4.06 8.09 9.61
CA SER A 87 3.65 8.64 10.90
C SER A 87 3.88 7.64 12.03
N TRP A 88 3.52 6.38 11.81
CA TRP A 88 3.79 5.29 12.75
C TRP A 88 5.28 5.18 13.05
N SER A 89 6.12 5.21 12.03
CA SER A 89 7.57 5.07 12.20
C SER A 89 8.16 6.23 12.99
N MET A 90 7.70 7.46 12.76
CA MET A 90 8.12 8.61 13.58
C MET A 90 7.77 8.46 15.06
N VAL A 91 6.62 7.86 15.39
CA VAL A 91 6.27 7.57 16.79
C VAL A 91 7.19 6.48 17.37
N GLN A 92 7.59 5.50 16.57
CA GLN A 92 8.47 4.42 17.00
C GLN A 92 9.91 4.85 17.29
N VAL A 93 10.38 5.98 16.73
CA VAL A 93 11.71 6.55 17.05
C VAL A 93 11.93 6.67 18.56
N GLU A 94 10.90 7.09 19.29
CA GLU A 94 10.97 7.30 20.75
C GLU A 94 10.36 6.13 21.55
N ALA A 95 9.46 5.36 20.94
CA ALA A 95 8.66 4.35 21.64
C ALA A 95 9.20 2.92 21.53
N SER A 96 9.96 2.61 20.47
CA SER A 96 10.43 1.26 20.19
C SER A 96 11.71 0.91 20.93
N VAL A 97 11.88 -0.37 21.24
CA VAL A 97 13.13 -0.94 21.78
C VAL A 97 13.92 -1.71 20.70
N LEU A 98 13.39 -1.80 19.48
CA LEU A 98 14.02 -2.52 18.38
C LEU A 98 15.12 -1.66 17.73
N ASP A 99 16.18 -2.34 17.29
CA ASP A 99 17.26 -1.72 16.50
C ASP A 99 16.83 -1.64 15.03
N PHE A 100 16.12 -0.55 14.70
CA PHE A 100 15.62 -0.28 13.36
C PHE A 100 15.71 1.22 13.06
N ASP A 101 16.10 1.58 11.83
CA ASP A 101 16.21 2.99 11.41
C ASP A 101 14.84 3.58 11.05
N TYR A 102 14.07 3.88 12.08
CA TYR A 102 12.73 4.45 11.97
C TYR A 102 12.70 5.81 11.28
N VAL A 103 13.76 6.62 11.37
CA VAL A 103 13.81 7.94 10.73
C VAL A 103 13.95 7.79 9.22
N THR A 104 14.88 6.95 8.77
CA THR A 104 15.08 6.66 7.35
C THR A 104 13.83 6.01 6.75
N TYR A 105 13.24 5.03 7.44
CA TYR A 105 12.00 4.40 6.98
C TYR A 105 10.85 5.40 6.88
N ALA A 106 10.67 6.25 7.90
CA ALA A 106 9.63 7.29 7.88
C ALA A 106 9.79 8.23 6.68
N LYS A 107 11.02 8.70 6.44
CA LYS A 107 11.34 9.56 5.32
C LYS A 107 11.05 8.87 3.98
N LEU A 108 11.47 7.62 3.84
CA LEU A 108 11.28 6.84 2.61
C LEU A 108 9.79 6.64 2.29
N ARG A 109 8.97 6.29 3.28
CA ARG A 109 7.52 6.18 3.09
C ARG A 109 6.91 7.55 2.72
N PHE A 110 7.31 8.62 3.41
CA PHE A 110 6.79 9.96 3.13
C PHE A 110 7.13 10.44 1.71
N ASP A 111 8.39 10.31 1.30
CA ASP A 111 8.85 10.73 -0.02
C ASP A 111 8.12 9.97 -1.15
N GLU A 112 7.84 8.67 -0.95
CA GLU A 112 7.05 7.90 -1.92
C GLU A 112 5.58 8.33 -1.96
N ALA A 113 4.97 8.67 -0.81
CA ALA A 113 3.63 9.23 -0.78
C ALA A 113 3.54 10.51 -1.63
N GLU A 114 4.49 11.42 -1.46
CA GLU A 114 4.58 12.67 -2.24
C GLU A 114 4.75 12.38 -3.74
N ARG A 115 5.62 11.42 -4.10
CA ARG A 115 5.82 11.02 -5.50
C ARG A 115 4.52 10.52 -6.14
N LEU A 116 3.79 9.65 -5.44
CA LEU A 116 2.50 9.12 -5.91
C LEU A 116 1.44 10.22 -6.04
N VAL A 117 1.36 11.15 -5.09
CA VAL A 117 0.45 12.30 -5.17
C VAL A 117 0.78 13.18 -6.38
N GLN A 118 2.05 13.49 -6.61
CA GLN A 118 2.50 14.32 -7.74
C GLN A 118 2.20 13.66 -9.10
N LEU A 119 2.46 12.35 -9.24
CA LEU A 119 2.16 11.60 -10.46
C LEU A 119 0.67 11.62 -10.82
N ARG A 120 -0.20 11.79 -9.82
CA ARG A 120 -1.65 11.83 -10.00
C ARG A 120 -2.16 13.24 -10.25
N ALA A 121 -1.54 14.25 -9.66
CA ALA A 121 -1.86 15.66 -9.92
C ALA A 121 -1.42 16.15 -11.32
N GLY A 122 -0.43 15.47 -11.94
CA GLY A 122 0.06 15.77 -13.29
C GLY A 122 -0.69 15.06 -14.43
N LYS A 123 -1.71 14.26 -14.13
CA LYS A 123 -2.63 13.63 -15.11
C LYS A 123 -3.94 14.39 -15.17
#